data_AF-A0A8S9N6V4-F1
#
_entry.id   AF-A0A8S9N6V4-F1
#
_cell.length_a   1.000
_cell.length_b   1.000
_cell.length_c   1.000
_cell.angle_alpha   90.00
_cell.angle_beta   90.00
_cell.angle_gamma   90.00
#
_symmetry.space_group_name_H-M   'P 1'
#
loop_
_entity.id
_entity.type
_entity.pdbx_description
1 polymer ?
#
loop_
_entity_poly.entity_id
_entity_poly.type
_entity_poly.pdbx_seq_one_letter_code
_entity_poly.pdbx_strand_id
1 'polypeptide(L)'
;MIRCLLFDPSLIVARALIRSATIVLLLIAFLKNAAAHKRQQSIVAYHGAVATDYGRCSEIAMKVLQKGGNAIDASVAAALCLGVVSPASSGLGGESFAVVKIAGGKEVA
;
A
#
# COMPACT_ATOMS: atom_id res chain seq x y z
N MET A 1 -27.76 -44.44 35.10
CA MET A 1 -27.18 -45.17 33.96
C MET A 1 -26.63 -44.23 32.86
N ILE A 2 -26.04 -43.08 33.18
CA ILE A 2 -25.49 -42.13 32.18
C ILE A 2 -23.96 -41.95 32.32
N ARG A 3 -23.34 -42.55 33.33
CA ARG A 3 -21.91 -42.37 33.69
C ARG A 3 -20.92 -43.31 32.99
N CYS A 4 -21.34 -44.07 31.96
CA CYS A 4 -20.44 -44.92 31.16
C CYS A 4 -20.07 -44.38 29.77
N LEU A 5 -20.81 -43.41 29.21
CA LEU A 5 -20.57 -42.92 27.83
C LEU A 5 -19.57 -41.74 27.74
N LEU A 6 -18.98 -41.33 28.87
CA LEU A 6 -18.06 -40.19 28.95
C LEU A 6 -16.59 -40.60 28.94
N PHE A 7 -16.30 -41.90 28.94
CA PHE A 7 -14.95 -42.47 28.94
C PHE A 7 -14.75 -43.47 27.80
N ASP A 8 -15.42 -43.26 26.66
CA ASP A 8 -15.08 -43.96 25.43
C ASP A 8 -13.77 -43.37 24.88
N PRO A 9 -12.64 -44.10 24.93
CA PRO A 9 -11.34 -43.60 24.47
C PRO A 9 -11.38 -43.22 22.99
N SER A 10 -12.25 -43.84 22.20
CA SER A 10 -12.51 -43.50 20.80
C SER A 10 -13.05 -42.07 20.61
N LEU A 11 -13.91 -41.57 21.50
CA LEU A 11 -14.50 -40.23 21.41
C LEU A 11 -13.51 -39.13 21.86
N ILE A 12 -12.63 -39.45 22.81
CA ILE A 12 -11.53 -38.58 23.25
C ILE A 12 -10.48 -38.46 22.13
N VAL A 13 -10.11 -39.58 21.51
CA VAL A 13 -9.19 -39.60 20.36
C VAL A 13 -9.80 -38.85 19.16
N ALA A 14 -11.08 -39.04 18.86
CA ALA A 14 -11.77 -38.31 17.79
C ALA A 14 -11.76 -36.78 18.01
N ARG A 15 -12.04 -36.32 19.24
CA ARG A 15 -11.98 -34.88 19.59
C ARG A 15 -10.56 -34.32 19.54
N ALA A 16 -9.55 -35.09 19.93
CA ALA A 16 -8.15 -34.70 19.83
C ALA A 16 -7.69 -34.57 18.36
N LEU A 17 -8.12 -35.49 17.49
CA LEU A 17 -7.83 -35.45 16.05
C LEU A 17 -8.53 -34.29 15.34
N ILE A 18 -9.80 -34.01 15.68
CA ILE A 18 -10.51 -32.85 15.12
C ILE A 18 -9.83 -31.55 15.57
N ARG A 19 -9.44 -31.45 16.85
CA ARG A 19 -8.75 -30.27 17.38
C ARG A 19 -7.38 -30.05 16.74
N SER A 20 -6.57 -31.10 16.60
CA SER A 20 -5.26 -30.98 15.95
C SER A 20 -5.41 -30.60 14.47
N ALA A 21 -6.38 -31.16 13.75
CA ALA A 21 -6.68 -30.78 12.37
C ALA A 21 -7.09 -29.31 12.24
N THR A 22 -7.95 -28.80 13.14
CA THR A 22 -8.34 -27.37 13.14
C THR A 22 -7.17 -26.44 13.44
N ILE A 23 -6.28 -26.80 14.37
CA ILE A 23 -5.09 -25.98 14.70
C ILE A 23 -4.13 -25.95 13.50
N VAL A 24 -3.89 -27.09 12.85
CA VAL A 24 -3.05 -27.17 11.65
C VAL A 24 -3.64 -26.33 10.52
N LEU A 25 -4.96 -26.38 10.30
CA LEU A 25 -5.64 -25.58 9.28
C LEU A 25 -5.50 -24.07 9.55
N LEU A 26 -5.68 -23.64 10.80
CA LEU A 26 -5.51 -22.23 11.21
C LEU A 26 -4.06 -21.77 11.07
N LEU A 27 -3.08 -22.61 11.42
CA LEU A 27 -1.65 -22.35 11.22
C LEU A 27 -1.33 -22.16 9.73
N ILE A 28 -1.82 -23.05 8.86
CA ILE A 28 -1.63 -22.95 7.41
C ILE A 28 -2.26 -21.66 6.87
N ALA A 29 -3.45 -21.29 7.34
CA ALA A 29 -4.11 -20.04 6.94
C ALA A 29 -3.34 -18.79 7.38
N PHE A 30 -2.83 -18.77 8.61
CA PHE A 30 -1.99 -17.67 9.13
C PHE A 30 -0.68 -17.52 8.34
N LEU A 31 0.01 -18.64 8.06
CA LEU A 31 1.23 -18.65 7.26
C LEU A 31 1.01 -18.12 5.83
N LYS A 32 -0.12 -18.46 5.20
CA LYS A 32 -0.48 -17.92 3.89
C LYS A 32 -0.72 -16.40 3.93
N ASN A 33 -1.35 -15.89 4.98
CA ASN A 33 -1.69 -14.47 5.09
C ASN A 33 -0.44 -13.60 5.36
N ALA A 34 0.52 -14.11 6.16
CA ALA A 34 1.79 -13.44 6.41
C ALA A 34 2.64 -13.27 5.13
N ALA A 35 2.62 -14.26 4.23
CA ALA A 35 3.36 -14.21 2.96
C ALA A 35 2.67 -13.34 1.89
N ALA A 36 1.37 -13.05 2.03
CA ALA A 36 0.59 -12.35 1.01
C ALA A 36 0.75 -10.82 1.02
N HIS A 37 1.37 -10.24 2.05
CA HIS A 37 1.57 -8.79 2.11
C HIS A 37 2.80 -8.34 1.33
N LYS A 38 2.89 -8.74 0.06
CA LYS A 38 3.93 -8.27 -0.86
C LYS A 38 3.52 -6.88 -1.37
N ARG A 39 3.89 -5.83 -0.62
CA ARG A 39 3.79 -4.46 -1.13
C ARG A 39 4.76 -4.34 -2.31
N GLN A 40 4.23 -4.21 -3.52
CA GLN A 40 5.05 -3.93 -4.70
C GLN A 40 5.56 -2.50 -4.57
N GLN A 41 6.80 -2.34 -4.13
CA GLN A 41 7.38 -1.05 -3.74
C GLN A 41 8.03 -0.27 -4.90
N SER A 42 8.19 -0.90 -6.08
CA SER A 42 8.78 -0.26 -7.25
C SER A 42 7.90 -0.40 -8.47
N ILE A 43 7.74 0.71 -9.18
CA ILE A 43 7.15 0.77 -10.52
C ILE A 43 8.23 1.20 -11.50
N VAL A 44 8.23 0.62 -12.69
CA VAL A 44 9.11 1.04 -13.80
C VAL A 44 8.22 1.73 -14.82
N ALA A 45 8.55 2.97 -15.17
CA ALA A 45 7.83 3.77 -16.16
C ALA A 45 8.81 4.40 -17.15
N TYR A 46 8.50 4.29 -18.44
CA TYR A 46 9.40 4.75 -19.52
C TYR A 46 9.20 6.20 -19.93
N HIS A 47 8.01 6.76 -19.68
CA HIS A 47 7.63 8.10 -20.16
C HIS A 47 7.46 9.14 -19.05
N GLY A 48 7.59 8.73 -17.79
CA GLY A 48 7.41 9.58 -16.63
C GLY A 48 6.69 8.86 -15.50
N ALA A 49 6.92 9.32 -14.27
CA ALA A 49 6.26 8.85 -13.07
C ALA A 49 5.94 10.04 -12.16
N VAL A 50 4.84 9.93 -11.42
CA VAL A 50 4.45 10.90 -10.39
C VAL A 50 4.04 10.14 -9.14
N ALA A 51 4.53 10.59 -7.99
CA ALA A 51 4.15 10.04 -6.69
C ALA A 51 3.77 11.19 -5.74
N THR A 52 2.66 11.01 -5.04
CA THR A 52 2.13 11.92 -4.01
C THR A 52 1.57 11.08 -2.87
N ASP A 53 1.30 11.70 -1.72
CA ASP A 53 0.62 11.10 -0.55
C ASP A 53 -0.83 10.69 -0.83
N TYR A 54 -1.47 11.27 -1.86
CA TYR A 54 -2.84 10.97 -2.26
C TYR A 54 -2.95 10.52 -3.72
N GLY A 55 -3.34 9.26 -3.95
CA GLY A 55 -3.34 8.64 -5.28
C GLY A 55 -4.04 9.45 -6.39
N ARG A 56 -5.16 10.13 -6.07
CA ARG A 56 -5.88 10.97 -7.04
C ARG A 56 -5.05 12.19 -7.49
N CYS A 57 -4.18 12.72 -6.64
CA CYS A 57 -3.30 13.83 -7.01
C CYS A 57 -2.17 13.36 -7.91
N SER A 58 -1.63 12.14 -7.70
CA SER A 58 -0.71 11.51 -8.65
C SER A 58 -1.36 11.34 -10.04
N GLU A 59 -2.63 10.91 -10.09
CA GLU A 59 -3.37 10.78 -11.35
C GLU A 59 -3.61 12.12 -12.06
N ILE A 60 -3.96 13.17 -11.31
CA ILE A 60 -4.16 14.52 -11.87
C ILE A 60 -2.86 15.07 -12.46
N ALA A 61 -1.75 14.97 -11.73
CA ALA A 61 -0.45 15.39 -12.20
C ALA A 61 0.05 14.53 -13.38
N MET A 62 -0.24 13.23 -13.39
CA MET A 62 0.04 12.36 -14.54
C MET A 62 -0.72 12.81 -15.79
N LYS A 63 -1.98 13.27 -15.66
CA LYS A 63 -2.72 13.85 -16.79
C LYS A 63 -2.05 15.12 -17.35
N VAL A 64 -1.38 15.90 -16.51
CA VAL A 64 -0.62 17.08 -16.97
C VAL A 64 0.61 16.65 -17.78
N LEU A 65 1.37 15.65 -17.30
CA LEU A 65 2.47 15.06 -18.08
C LEU A 65 1.98 14.49 -19.42
N GLN A 66 0.87 13.73 -19.40
CA GLN A 66 0.28 13.15 -20.61
C GLN A 66 -0.21 14.20 -21.61
N LYS A 67 -0.55 15.41 -21.16
CA LYS A 67 -0.91 16.54 -22.01
C LYS A 67 0.30 17.31 -22.57
N GLY A 68 1.52 16.81 -22.33
CA GLY A 68 2.77 17.43 -22.80
C GLY A 68 3.35 18.47 -21.83
N GLY A 69 2.85 18.55 -20.60
CA GLY A 69 3.49 19.36 -19.55
C GLY A 69 4.82 18.74 -19.11
N ASN A 70 5.71 19.58 -18.57
CA ASN A 70 6.99 19.12 -18.03
C ASN A 70 6.86 18.65 -16.55
N ALA A 71 7.97 18.21 -15.96
CA ALA A 71 7.99 17.73 -14.57
C ALA A 71 7.60 18.81 -13.53
N ILE A 72 7.85 20.09 -13.82
CA ILE A 72 7.48 21.23 -12.98
C ILE A 72 5.97 21.51 -13.10
N ASP A 73 5.40 21.48 -14.30
CA ASP A 73 3.95 21.68 -14.49
C ASP A 73 3.14 20.60 -13.74
N ALA A 74 3.62 19.36 -13.82
CA ALA A 74 3.02 18.24 -13.11
C ALA A 74 3.14 18.38 -11.58
N SER A 75 4.27 18.87 -11.07
CA SER A 75 4.46 19.06 -9.62
C SER A 75 3.58 20.20 -9.07
N VAL A 76 3.37 21.27 -9.83
CA VAL A 76 2.43 22.34 -9.49
C VAL A 76 1.00 21.81 -9.43
N ALA A 77 0.58 21.02 -10.43
CA ALA A 77 -0.74 20.40 -10.41
C ALA A 77 -0.94 19.44 -9.23
N ALA A 78 0.10 18.68 -8.87
CA ALA A 78 0.09 17.86 -7.65
C ALA A 78 -0.06 18.73 -6.40
N ALA A 79 0.76 19.75 -6.23
CA ALA A 79 0.74 20.63 -5.05
C ALA A 79 -0.63 21.32 -4.86
N LEU A 80 -1.23 21.80 -5.95
CA LEU A 80 -2.57 22.39 -5.91
C LEU A 80 -3.64 21.37 -5.50
N CYS A 81 -3.56 20.14 -6.00
CA CYS A 81 -4.45 19.06 -5.57
C CYS A 81 -4.28 18.74 -4.08
N LEU A 82 -3.04 18.65 -3.61
CA LEU A 82 -2.73 18.40 -2.19
C LEU A 82 -3.21 19.51 -1.27
N GLY A 83 -3.13 20.76 -1.72
CA GLY A 83 -3.70 21.89 -0.98
C GLY A 83 -5.22 21.77 -0.75
N VAL A 84 -5.93 21.00 -1.58
CA VAL A 84 -7.37 20.75 -1.43
C VAL A 84 -7.65 19.47 -0.64
N VAL A 85 -6.97 18.37 -0.95
CA VAL A 85 -7.27 17.06 -0.34
C VAL A 85 -6.57 16.82 1.00
N SER A 86 -5.48 17.55 1.26
CA SER A 86 -4.66 17.46 2.48
C SER A 86 -4.38 18.87 3.08
N PRO A 87 -5.43 19.65 3.40
CA PRO A 87 -5.30 21.06 3.80
C PRO A 87 -4.58 21.28 5.13
N ALA A 88 -4.52 20.25 5.98
CA ALA A 88 -3.77 20.30 7.24
C ALA A 88 -2.25 20.17 7.04
N SER A 89 -1.80 19.73 5.86
CA SER A 89 -0.38 19.48 5.56
C SER A 89 0.15 20.36 4.43
N SER A 90 -0.69 20.73 3.47
CA SER A 90 -0.32 21.56 2.32
C SER A 90 -1.42 22.58 2.01
N GLY A 91 -1.08 23.71 1.40
CA GLY A 91 -2.04 24.73 1.01
C GLY A 91 -1.38 26.02 0.51
N LEU A 92 -2.19 26.88 -0.13
CA LEU A 92 -1.73 28.14 -0.74
C LEU A 92 -1.17 29.15 0.28
N GLY A 93 -1.63 29.10 1.52
CA GLY A 93 -1.17 30.00 2.59
C GLY A 93 0.10 29.51 3.31
N GLY A 94 0.65 28.36 2.92
CA GLY A 94 1.88 27.82 3.49
C GLY A 94 3.12 28.20 2.69
N GLU A 95 4.15 27.38 2.83
CA GLU A 95 5.39 27.48 2.06
C GLU A 95 5.72 26.14 1.39
N SER A 96 6.55 26.18 0.35
CA SER A 96 7.03 24.98 -0.33
C SER A 96 8.42 25.23 -0.88
N PHE A 97 9.25 24.19 -0.92
CA PHE A 97 10.53 24.19 -1.61
C PHE A 97 10.53 23.11 -2.69
N ALA A 98 11.29 23.32 -3.75
CA ALA A 98 11.44 22.36 -4.84
C ALA A 98 12.91 22.10 -5.12
N VAL A 99 13.28 20.83 -5.18
CA VAL A 99 14.57 20.39 -5.70
C VAL A 99 14.34 19.96 -7.14
N VAL A 100 14.97 20.66 -8.08
CA VAL A 100 14.72 20.48 -9.50
C VAL A 100 16.01 20.09 -10.21
N LYS A 101 15.97 18.96 -10.92
CA LYS A 101 17.03 18.54 -11.84
C LYS A 101 16.55 18.75 -13.28
N ILE A 102 17.13 19.75 -13.95
CA ILE A 102 16.85 20.00 -15.35
C ILE A 102 17.57 18.98 -16.22
N ALA A 103 16.90 18.44 -17.23
CA ALA A 103 17.50 17.51 -18.18
C ALA A 103 18.72 18.16 -18.85
N GLY A 104 19.89 17.51 -18.76
CA GLY A 104 21.16 18.03 -19.30
C GLY A 104 21.81 19.16 -18.50
N GLY A 105 21.24 19.58 -17.36
CA GLY A 105 21.84 20.58 -16.47
C GLY A 105 23.00 20.00 -15.65
N LYS A 106 23.97 20.86 -15.28
CA LYS A 106 24.99 20.50 -14.28
C LYS A 106 24.33 20.40 -12.91
N GLU A 107 24.57 19.28 -12.25
CA GLU A 107 24.18 19.06 -10.86
C GLU A 107 25.06 19.96 -9.99
N VAL A 108 24.47 21.03 -9.43
CA VAL A 108 25.11 21.88 -8.45
C VAL A 108 24.60 21.45 -7.08
N ALA A 109 25.53 20.87 -6.31
CA ALA A 109 25.32 20.40 -4.95
C ALA A 109 25.10 21.55 -3.97
#